data_AF-A0AAW0PKG1-F1
#
_entry.id   AF-A0AAW0PKG1-F1
#
_cell.length_a   1.000
_cell.length_b   1.000
_cell.length_c   1.000
_cell.angle_alpha   90.00
_cell.angle_beta   90.00
_cell.angle_gamma   90.00
#
_symmetry.space_group_name_H-M   'P 1'
#
loop_
_entity.id
_entity.type
_entity.pdbx_description
1 polymer ?
#
loop_
_entity_poly.entity_id
_entity_poly.type
_entity_poly.pdbx_seq_one_letter_code
_entity_poly.pdbx_strand_id
1 'polypeptide(L)'
;MDFSKFLDDDFDVKDWVNGAFKVVQKDAPGKADTHAATLVMKLQLFIQEVNNAIEESSNQAVQNMPRVLRDVEALKQEASFLKEQMVLVKEDIKKCEQDTAQSMQMLVEIDKVKVACSWQQMHYRRLINGPPLAQILKKPLRHRTLH
;
A
#
# COMPACT_ATOMS: atom_id res chain seq x y z
N MET A 1 -19.25 -28.67 -38.41
CA MET A 1 -19.94 -29.20 -37.21
C MET A 1 -19.58 -28.26 -36.09
N ASP A 2 -20.59 -27.68 -35.46
CA ASP A 2 -20.41 -26.70 -34.39
C ASP A 2 -20.63 -27.40 -33.05
N PHE A 3 -19.54 -27.57 -32.29
CA PHE A 3 -19.55 -28.17 -30.95
C PHE A 3 -19.84 -27.13 -29.86
N SER A 4 -19.96 -25.85 -30.22
CA SER A 4 -20.29 -24.77 -29.29
C SER A 4 -21.69 -24.94 -28.68
N LYS A 5 -22.58 -25.67 -29.35
CA LYS A 5 -23.92 -26.02 -28.84
C LYS A 5 -23.90 -26.86 -27.56
N PHE A 6 -22.81 -27.61 -27.30
CA PHE A 6 -22.68 -28.36 -26.04
C PHE A 6 -22.45 -27.46 -24.83
N LEU A 7 -22.10 -26.19 -25.05
CA LEU A 7 -21.87 -25.20 -24.01
C LEU A 7 -23.10 -24.34 -23.73
N ASP A 8 -24.20 -24.57 -24.47
CA ASP A 8 -25.44 -23.80 -24.36
C ASP A 8 -26.33 -24.41 -23.27
N ASP A 9 -26.93 -23.57 -22.42
CA ASP A 9 -27.76 -24.02 -21.29
C ASP A 9 -29.07 -24.70 -21.75
N ASP A 10 -29.53 -24.44 -22.98
CA ASP A 10 -30.74 -25.02 -23.60
C ASP A 10 -30.42 -26.12 -24.63
N PHE A 11 -29.37 -26.90 -24.39
CA PHE A 11 -28.92 -27.91 -25.34
C PHE A 11 -29.93 -29.06 -25.54
N ASP A 12 -30.59 -29.09 -26.70
CA ASP A 12 -31.40 -30.23 -27.14
C ASP A 12 -30.59 -31.22 -27.99
N VAL A 13 -30.32 -32.39 -27.41
CA VAL A 13 -29.67 -33.54 -28.04
C VAL A 13 -30.39 -33.97 -29.33
N LYS A 14 -31.73 -33.97 -29.34
CA LYS A 14 -32.51 -34.41 -30.51
C LYS A 14 -32.32 -33.45 -31.67
N ASP A 15 -32.41 -32.16 -31.43
CA ASP A 15 -32.22 -31.14 -32.46
C ASP A 15 -30.77 -31.11 -32.97
N TRP A 16 -29.80 -31.33 -32.09
CA TRP A 16 -28.39 -31.44 -32.46
C TRP A 16 -28.12 -32.67 -33.33
N VAL A 17 -28.58 -33.87 -32.93
CA VAL A 17 -28.43 -35.11 -33.71
C VAL A 17 -29.16 -34.96 -35.05
N ASN A 18 -30.42 -34.53 -35.05
CA ASN A 18 -31.19 -34.35 -36.28
C ASN A 18 -30.54 -33.33 -37.21
N GLY A 19 -29.95 -32.26 -36.69
CA GLY A 19 -29.15 -31.30 -37.45
C GLY A 19 -27.88 -31.94 -38.06
N ALA A 20 -27.16 -32.74 -37.28
CA ALA A 20 -25.93 -33.42 -37.71
C ALA A 20 -26.16 -34.46 -38.83
N PHE A 21 -27.32 -35.13 -38.84
CA PHE A 21 -27.70 -36.09 -39.88
C PHE A 21 -28.40 -35.43 -41.09
N LYS A 22 -29.12 -34.31 -40.92
CA LYS A 22 -29.73 -33.55 -42.04
C LYS A 22 -28.71 -33.05 -43.05
N VAL A 23 -27.53 -32.62 -42.59
CA VAL A 23 -26.43 -32.17 -43.48
C VAL A 23 -25.95 -33.32 -44.38
N VAL A 24 -25.84 -34.54 -43.84
CA VAL A 24 -25.29 -35.69 -44.56
C VAL A 24 -26.32 -36.42 -45.42
N GLN A 25 -27.59 -36.45 -45.02
CA GLN A 25 -28.67 -36.94 -45.89
C GLN A 25 -28.78 -36.13 -47.18
N LYS A 26 -28.42 -34.84 -47.15
CA LYS A 26 -28.45 -33.94 -48.31
C LYS A 26 -27.29 -34.21 -49.28
N ASP A 27 -26.13 -34.61 -48.78
CA ASP A 27 -24.90 -34.79 -49.57
C ASP A 27 -24.62 -36.24 -50.01
N ALA A 28 -25.08 -37.25 -49.26
CA ALA A 28 -24.90 -38.67 -49.62
C ALA A 28 -25.94 -39.60 -48.94
N PRO A 29 -27.11 -39.83 -49.57
CA PRO A 29 -28.12 -40.74 -49.03
C PRO A 29 -27.56 -42.19 -48.98
N GLY A 30 -27.63 -42.83 -47.80
CA GLY A 30 -27.17 -44.20 -47.56
C GLY A 30 -25.88 -44.35 -46.73
N LYS A 31 -25.14 -43.26 -46.45
CA LYS A 31 -23.93 -43.29 -45.61
C LYS A 31 -24.16 -42.91 -44.14
N ALA A 32 -25.40 -42.96 -43.68
CA ALA A 32 -25.77 -42.54 -42.32
C ALA A 32 -25.00 -43.31 -41.24
N ASP A 33 -24.80 -44.61 -41.44
CA ASP A 33 -24.13 -45.47 -40.45
C ASP A 33 -22.62 -45.17 -40.33
N THR A 34 -21.94 -44.94 -41.47
CA THR A 34 -20.54 -44.50 -41.50
C THR A 34 -20.35 -43.13 -40.86
N HIS A 35 -21.32 -42.22 -41.05
CA HIS A 35 -21.29 -40.90 -40.44
C HIS A 35 -21.55 -40.95 -38.92
N ALA A 36 -22.48 -41.79 -38.48
CA ALA A 36 -22.74 -42.06 -37.07
C ALA A 36 -21.47 -42.57 -36.37
N ALA A 37 -20.79 -43.56 -36.96
CA ALA A 37 -19.53 -44.09 -36.44
C ALA A 37 -18.43 -43.03 -36.37
N THR A 38 -18.32 -42.17 -37.40
CA THR A 38 -17.36 -41.05 -37.42
C THR A 38 -17.67 -40.01 -36.35
N LEU A 39 -18.96 -39.74 -36.09
CA LEU A 39 -19.39 -38.80 -35.05
C LEU A 39 -19.06 -39.32 -33.65
N VAL A 40 -19.35 -40.60 -33.39
CA VAL A 40 -19.01 -41.26 -32.13
C VAL A 40 -17.50 -41.21 -31.89
N MET A 41 -16.69 -41.51 -32.91
CA MET A 41 -15.22 -41.44 -32.80
C MET A 41 -14.73 -40.02 -32.46
N LYS A 42 -15.30 -38.98 -33.08
CA LYS A 42 -14.95 -37.58 -32.78
C LYS A 42 -15.34 -37.17 -31.36
N LEU A 43 -16.53 -37.58 -30.90
CA LEU A 43 -16.98 -37.32 -29.53
C LEU A 43 -16.08 -38.02 -28.51
N GLN A 44 -15.66 -39.26 -28.79
CA GLN A 44 -14.71 -39.99 -27.94
C GLN A 44 -13.36 -39.29 -27.85
N LEU A 45 -12.82 -38.80 -28.97
CA LEU A 45 -11.59 -38.00 -28.97
C LEU A 45 -11.76 -36.71 -28.18
N PHE A 46 -12.88 -36.01 -28.33
CA PHE A 46 -13.15 -34.77 -27.61
C PHE A 46 -13.23 -35.00 -26.09
N ILE A 47 -13.91 -36.07 -25.65
CA ILE A 47 -13.94 -36.46 -24.23
C ILE A 47 -12.52 -36.76 -23.73
N GLN A 48 -11.70 -37.44 -24.52
CA GLN A 48 -10.34 -37.76 -24.15
C GLN A 48 -9.46 -36.51 -24.05
N GLU A 49 -9.57 -35.58 -25.00
CA GLU A 49 -8.88 -34.29 -24.96
C GLU A 49 -9.27 -33.45 -23.74
N VAL A 50 -10.58 -33.35 -23.45
CA VAL A 50 -11.08 -32.61 -22.29
C VAL A 50 -10.59 -33.24 -20.99
N ASN A 51 -10.66 -34.57 -20.85
CA ASN A 51 -10.16 -35.26 -19.66
C ASN A 51 -8.66 -35.04 -19.47
N ASN A 52 -7.86 -35.14 -20.54
CA ASN A 52 -6.42 -34.90 -20.48
C ASN A 52 -6.11 -33.45 -20.08
N ALA A 53 -6.80 -32.47 -20.65
CA ALA A 53 -6.60 -31.05 -20.32
C ALA A 53 -6.96 -30.75 -18.86
N ILE A 54 -8.05 -31.33 -18.35
CA ILE A 54 -8.45 -31.21 -16.94
C ILE A 54 -7.42 -31.87 -16.03
N GLU A 55 -6.97 -33.08 -16.37
CA GLU A 55 -5.99 -33.82 -15.58
C GLU A 55 -4.63 -33.09 -15.54
N GLU A 56 -4.17 -32.58 -16.68
CA GLU A 56 -2.93 -31.79 -16.76
C GLU A 56 -3.05 -30.50 -15.92
N SER A 57 -4.14 -29.74 -16.09
CA SER A 57 -4.36 -28.50 -15.33
C SER A 57 -4.44 -28.76 -13.82
N SER A 58 -5.16 -29.81 -13.43
CA SER A 58 -5.28 -30.25 -12.03
C SER A 58 -3.92 -30.63 -11.45
N ASN A 59 -3.14 -31.45 -12.17
CA ASN A 59 -1.80 -31.86 -11.74
C ASN A 59 -0.86 -30.65 -11.62
N GLN A 60 -0.89 -29.73 -12.57
CA GLN A 60 -0.11 -28.49 -12.50
C GLN A 60 -0.50 -27.64 -11.30
N ALA A 61 -1.81 -27.48 -11.02
CA ALA A 61 -2.29 -26.73 -9.87
C ALA A 61 -1.82 -27.36 -8.55
N VAL A 62 -1.93 -28.69 -8.41
CA VAL A 62 -1.48 -29.42 -7.22
C VAL A 62 0.03 -29.35 -7.04
N GLN A 63 0.80 -29.41 -8.12
CA GLN A 63 2.27 -29.31 -8.06
C GLN A 63 2.76 -27.91 -7.69
N ASN A 64 2.07 -26.86 -8.15
CA ASN A 64 2.47 -25.48 -7.88
C ASN A 64 2.03 -24.99 -6.49
N MET A 65 0.96 -25.57 -5.93
CA MET A 65 0.38 -25.15 -4.65
C MET A 65 1.39 -25.13 -3.47
N PRO A 66 2.27 -26.13 -3.26
CA PRO A 66 3.25 -26.10 -2.18
C PRO A 66 4.29 -24.98 -2.31
N ARG A 67 4.60 -24.54 -3.54
CA ARG A 67 5.48 -23.39 -3.76
C ARG A 67 4.76 -22.10 -3.37
N VAL A 68 3.54 -21.91 -3.86
CA VAL A 68 2.72 -20.72 -3.53
C VAL A 68 2.50 -20.62 -2.01
N LEU A 69 2.20 -21.73 -1.34
CA LEU A 69 2.02 -21.73 0.12
C LEU A 69 3.30 -21.31 0.87
N ARG A 70 4.48 -21.76 0.40
CA ARG A 70 5.76 -21.33 0.98
C ARG A 70 6.01 -19.84 0.77
N ASP A 71 5.74 -19.34 -0.44
CA ASP A 71 5.92 -17.93 -0.78
C ASP A 71 4.98 -17.04 0.07
N VAL A 72 3.73 -17.48 0.29
CA VAL A 72 2.78 -16.79 1.16
C VAL A 72 3.23 -16.78 2.63
N GLU A 73 3.73 -17.89 3.16
CA GLU A 73 4.20 -17.92 4.55
C GLU A 73 5.48 -17.06 4.73
N ALA A 74 6.40 -17.08 3.75
CA ALA A 74 7.56 -16.20 3.76
C ALA A 74 7.14 -14.71 3.77
N LEU A 75 6.22 -14.33 2.89
CA LEU A 75 5.69 -12.97 2.84
C LEU A 75 5.02 -12.55 4.15
N LYS A 76 4.28 -13.45 4.78
CA LYS A 76 3.65 -13.21 6.09
C LYS A 76 4.69 -12.98 7.19
N GLN A 77 5.77 -13.76 7.20
CA GLN A 77 6.88 -13.58 8.14
C GLN A 77 7.57 -12.23 7.94
N GLU A 78 7.88 -11.87 6.70
CA GLU A 78 8.48 -10.58 6.35
C GLU A 78 7.57 -9.40 6.76
N ALA A 79 6.26 -9.50 6.50
CA ALA A 79 5.29 -8.47 6.88
C ALA A 79 5.17 -8.32 8.41
N SER A 80 5.19 -9.44 9.15
CA SER A 80 5.19 -9.41 10.62
C SER A 80 6.47 -8.75 11.15
N PHE A 81 7.61 -9.16 10.61
CA PHE A 81 8.90 -8.57 10.98
C PHE A 81 8.94 -7.07 10.69
N LEU A 82 8.50 -6.65 9.51
CA LEU A 82 8.43 -5.23 9.15
C LEU A 82 7.53 -4.45 10.10
N LYS A 83 6.38 -5.01 10.48
CA LYS A 83 5.47 -4.39 11.45
C LYS A 83 6.17 -4.17 12.80
N GLU A 84 6.89 -5.16 13.31
CA GLU A 84 7.65 -5.05 14.55
C GLU A 84 8.73 -3.96 14.45
N GLN A 85 9.49 -3.93 13.34
CA GLN A 85 10.49 -2.88 13.09
C GLN A 85 9.86 -1.47 13.05
N MET A 86 8.70 -1.32 12.43
CA MET A 86 8.00 -0.03 12.40
C MET A 86 7.54 0.44 13.78
N VAL A 87 7.19 -0.48 14.69
CA VAL A 87 6.86 -0.12 16.08
C VAL A 87 8.09 0.44 16.79
N LEU A 88 9.24 -0.22 16.65
CA LEU A 88 10.49 0.25 17.24
C LEU A 88 10.90 1.62 16.70
N VAL A 89 10.87 1.81 15.38
CA VAL A 89 11.18 3.11 14.74
C VAL A 89 10.22 4.20 15.24
N LYS A 90 8.94 3.89 15.40
CA LYS A 90 7.96 4.84 15.94
C LYS A 90 8.26 5.23 17.38
N GLU A 91 8.71 4.28 18.21
CA GLU A 91 9.12 4.56 19.58
C GLU A 91 10.37 5.43 19.64
N ASP A 92 11.36 5.15 18.78
CA ASP A 92 12.58 5.97 18.66
C ASP A 92 12.27 7.40 18.22
N ILE A 93 11.36 7.58 17.25
CA ILE A 93 10.90 8.91 16.83
C ILE A 93 10.28 9.66 18.00
N LYS A 94 9.36 9.03 18.75
CA LYS A 94 8.73 9.66 19.92
C LYS A 94 9.76 10.07 20.97
N LYS A 95 10.75 9.22 21.23
CA LYS A 95 11.82 9.54 22.18
C LYS A 95 12.64 10.72 21.69
N CYS A 96 13.03 10.72 20.41
CA CYS A 96 13.75 11.83 19.79
C CYS A 96 12.97 13.16 19.88
N GLU A 97 11.67 13.14 19.62
CA GLU A 97 10.79 14.31 19.77
C GLU A 97 10.76 14.82 21.22
N GLN A 98 10.64 13.92 22.19
CA GLN A 98 10.65 14.27 23.62
C GLN A 98 11.99 14.87 24.05
N ASP A 99 13.11 14.23 23.69
CA ASP A 99 14.46 14.69 24.00
C ASP A 99 14.73 16.06 23.35
N THR A 100 14.26 16.26 22.12
CA THR A 100 14.35 17.54 21.41
C THR A 100 13.52 18.63 22.10
N ALA A 101 12.29 18.32 22.51
CA ALA A 101 11.43 19.27 23.22
C ALA A 101 12.04 19.69 24.57
N GLN A 102 12.59 18.75 25.32
CA GLN A 102 13.29 19.03 26.58
C GLN A 102 14.54 19.91 26.35
N SER A 103 15.33 19.58 25.32
CA SER A 103 16.52 20.37 24.95
C SER A 103 16.13 21.80 24.56
N MET A 104 15.06 21.96 23.78
CA MET A 104 14.54 23.27 23.40
C MET A 104 14.05 24.07 24.61
N GLN A 105 13.37 23.43 25.56
CA GLN A 105 12.95 24.08 26.80
C GLN A 105 14.15 24.56 27.64
N MET A 106 15.20 23.75 27.73
CA MET A 106 16.44 24.15 28.41
C MET A 106 17.08 25.37 27.74
N LEU A 107 17.12 25.41 26.40
CA LEU A 107 17.62 26.57 25.66
C LEU A 107 16.83 27.85 25.95
N VAL A 108 15.50 27.75 26.07
CA VAL A 108 14.63 28.88 26.44
C VAL A 108 14.95 29.38 27.85
N GLU A 109 15.17 28.49 28.81
CA GLU A 109 15.54 28.90 30.18
C GLU A 109 16.93 29.57 30.21
N ILE A 110 17.89 29.05 29.44
CA ILE A 110 19.21 29.69 29.30
C ILE A 110 19.08 31.09 28.69
N ASP A 111 18.24 31.25 27.66
CA ASP A 111 18.03 32.57 27.03
C ASP A 111 17.43 33.59 28.01
N LYS A 112 16.47 33.18 28.85
CA LYS A 112 15.92 34.06 29.91
C LYS A 112 17.01 34.54 30.86
N VAL A 113 17.88 33.64 31.33
CA VAL A 113 19.00 34.00 32.23
C VAL A 113 19.99 34.92 31.52
N LYS A 114 20.30 34.65 30.26
CA LYS A 114 21.19 35.49 29.44
C LYS A 114 20.64 36.91 29.28
N VAL A 115 19.35 37.05 29.00
CA VAL A 115 18.67 38.35 28.90
C VAL A 115 18.74 39.08 30.23
N ALA A 116 18.42 38.42 31.36
CA ALA A 116 18.50 39.00 32.70
C ALA A 116 19.92 39.49 33.05
N CYS A 117 20.95 38.67 32.83
CA CYS A 117 22.35 39.05 33.00
C CYS A 117 22.73 40.26 32.12
N SER A 118 22.25 40.29 30.87
CA SER A 118 22.52 41.39 29.95
C SER A 118 21.92 42.71 30.45
N TRP A 119 20.70 42.68 30.99
CA TRP A 119 20.08 43.86 31.62
C TRP A 119 20.88 44.35 32.83
N GLN A 120 21.34 43.44 33.68
CA GLN A 120 22.18 43.78 34.84
C GLN A 120 23.51 44.40 34.43
N GLN A 121 24.20 43.83 33.43
CA GLN A 121 25.44 44.39 32.90
C GLN A 121 25.24 45.79 32.31
N MET A 122 24.14 46.02 31.59
CA MET A 122 23.79 47.34 31.05
C MET A 122 23.53 48.36 32.16
N HIS A 123 22.81 47.97 33.22
CA HIS A 123 22.57 48.82 34.38
C HIS A 123 23.88 49.19 35.09
N TYR A 124 24.75 48.21 35.35
CA TYR A 124 26.06 48.43 35.95
C TYR A 124 26.94 49.35 35.10
N ARG A 125 26.96 49.16 33.77
CA ARG A 125 27.69 50.02 32.83
C ARG A 125 27.20 51.47 32.86
N ARG A 126 25.88 51.70 33.01
CA ARG A 126 25.30 53.05 33.14
C ARG A 126 25.61 53.71 34.48
N LEU A 127 25.69 52.94 35.56
CA LEU A 127 26.11 53.46 36.88
C LEU A 127 27.58 53.91 36.87
N ILE A 128 28.46 53.15 36.21
CA ILE A 128 29.90 53.48 36.13
C ILE A 128 30.18 54.62 35.14
N ASN A 129 29.62 54.55 33.93
CA ASN A 129 29.90 55.52 32.86
C ASN A 129 28.90 56.69 32.82
N GLY A 130 27.95 56.74 33.75
CA GLY A 130 27.02 57.85 33.90
C GLY A 130 27.73 59.10 34.42
N PRO A 131 27.25 60.31 34.08
CA PRO A 131 27.82 61.52 34.63
C PRO A 131 27.71 61.50 36.17
N PRO A 132 28.73 61.97 36.91
CA PRO A 132 28.69 62.01 38.37
C PRO A 132 27.42 62.73 38.84
N LEU A 133 26.78 62.24 39.91
CA LEU A 133 25.56 62.85 40.49
C LEU A 133 25.71 64.37 40.71
N ALA A 134 26.92 64.85 40.94
CA ALA A 134 27.29 66.26 41.04
C ALA A 134 27.06 67.09 39.74
N GLN A 135 27.11 66.49 38.54
CA GLN A 135 26.80 67.16 37.27
C GLN A 135 25.29 67.17 36.96
N ILE A 136 24.54 66.19 37.45
CA ILE A 136 23.08 66.11 37.27
C ILE A 136 22.38 67.12 38.19
N LEU A 137 22.85 67.25 39.44
CA LEU A 137 22.36 68.24 40.42
C LEU A 137 22.70 69.70 40.07
N LYS A 138 23.65 69.94 39.16
CA LYS A 138 24.00 71.29 38.67
C LYS A 138 23.15 71.77 37.49
N LYS A 139 22.24 70.95 36.94
CA LYS A 139 21.28 71.46 35.95
C LYS A 139 20.21 72.31 36.67
N PRO A 140 20.10 73.62 36.40
CA PRO A 140 19.08 74.44 37.04
C PRO A 140 17.69 73.91 36.64
N LEU A 141 16.83 73.73 37.65
CA LEU A 141 15.40 73.57 37.47
C LEU A 141 14.92 74.75 36.62
N ARG A 142 14.65 74.53 35.32
CA ARG A 142 13.97 75.54 34.51
C ARG A 142 12.63 75.79 35.17
N HIS A 143 12.51 76.94 35.83
CA HIS A 143 11.25 77.47 36.31
C HIS A 143 10.25 77.45 35.16
N ARG A 144 9.22 76.62 35.31
CA ARG A 144 7.99 76.71 34.53
C ARG A 144 7.28 77.96 35.05
N THR A 145 7.47 79.09 34.36
CA THR A 145 6.67 80.29 34.55
C THR A 145 5.23 79.92 34.17
N LEU A 146 4.36 79.85 35.17
CA LEU A 146 2.91 79.86 34.99
C LEU A 146 2.52 81.29 34.57
N HIS A 147 1.82 81.38 33.45
CA HIS A 147 1.07 82.57 33.06
C HIS A 147 -0.42 82.27 33.29
#